data_AF-X0ZQN5-F1
#
_entry.id   AF-X0ZQN5-F1
#
_cell.length_a   1.000
_cell.length_b   1.000
_cell.length_c   1.000
_cell.angle_alpha   90.00
_cell.angle_beta   90.00
_cell.angle_gamma   90.00
#
_symmetry.space_group_name_H-M   'P 1'
#
loop_
_entity.id
_entity.type
_entity.pdbx_description
1 polymer ?
#
loop_
_entity_poly.entity_id
_entity_poly.type
_entity_poly.pdbx_seq_one_letter_code
_entity_poly.pdbx_strand_id
1 'polypeptide(L)'
;NSNASGTLQVYGIDFTKEASNGNMGDLDLVDQMGIETGEKYTGEPNLGECVILWKIAELLNVTLGDLIHLNYQNHELDVEVVAICHQDLKFTELENALVILNLQQAQSFLNKEGKINLVMGTIENPQSIYVVSDIDLTKRRIRKIGTAVQLRLDLNEYTVSMTKLEEITAQQFMLFLFIFNLRI
;
A
#
# COMPACT_ATOMS: atom_id res chain seq x y z
N ASN A 1 -27.91 -1.92 13.80
CA ASN A 1 -27.24 -3.06 14.46
C ASN A 1 -27.20 -4.27 13.56
N SER A 2 -26.40 -4.18 12.49
CA SER A 2 -25.88 -5.35 11.80
C SER A 2 -24.46 -5.55 12.34
N ASN A 3 -24.20 -6.67 13.03
CA ASN A 3 -22.82 -7.07 13.33
C ASN A 3 -22.19 -7.53 12.01
N ALA A 4 -21.76 -6.57 11.19
CA ALA A 4 -21.05 -6.86 9.96
C ALA A 4 -19.66 -7.39 10.33
N SER A 5 -19.33 -8.58 9.83
CA SER A 5 -18.01 -9.19 10.00
C SER A 5 -17.42 -9.49 8.62
N GLY A 6 -16.11 -9.30 8.49
CA GLY A 6 -15.40 -9.50 7.24
C GLY A 6 -13.92 -9.76 7.48
N THR A 7 -13.29 -10.47 6.54
CA THR A 7 -11.83 -10.61 6.52
C THR A 7 -11.24 -9.37 5.87
N LEU A 8 -10.42 -8.64 6.62
CA LEU A 8 -9.83 -7.37 6.19
C LEU A 8 -8.31 -7.45 6.14
N GLN A 9 -7.71 -6.56 5.38
CA GLN A 9 -6.27 -6.30 5.44
C GLN A 9 -6.01 -5.21 6.48
N VAL A 10 -4.96 -5.41 7.30
CA VAL A 10 -4.54 -4.46 8.33
C VAL A 10 -3.07 -4.14 8.12
N TYR A 11 -2.73 -2.86 7.94
CA TYR A 11 -1.36 -2.37 7.81
C TYR A 11 -0.97 -1.48 8.99
N GLY A 12 0.29 -1.58 9.39
CA GLY A 12 0.92 -0.62 10.28
C GLY A 12 1.87 0.26 9.49
N ILE A 13 1.72 1.58 9.57
CA ILE A 13 2.60 2.53 8.89
C ILE A 13 3.22 3.52 9.88
N ASP A 14 4.42 3.99 9.56
CA ASP A 14 5.09 5.07 10.29
C ASP A 14 4.63 6.41 9.69
N PHE A 15 3.47 6.90 10.17
CA PHE A 15 2.81 8.10 9.64
C PHE A 15 3.75 9.30 9.58
N THR A 16 4.54 9.53 10.63
CA THR A 16 5.50 10.64 10.69
C THR A 16 6.55 10.52 9.57
N LYS A 17 7.16 9.35 9.38
CA LYS A 17 8.17 9.17 8.31
C LYS A 17 7.55 9.24 6.92
N GLU A 18 6.41 8.61 6.70
CA GLU A 18 5.73 8.59 5.40
C GLU A 18 5.23 9.98 5.00
N ALA A 19 4.67 10.76 5.94
CA ALA A 19 4.28 12.14 5.70
C ALA A 19 5.48 13.02 5.33
N SER A 20 6.63 12.82 5.97
CA SER A 20 7.85 13.60 5.69
C SER A 20 8.48 13.31 4.32
N ASN A 21 8.26 12.10 3.78
CA ASN A 21 8.77 11.68 2.47
C ASN A 21 7.83 12.05 1.31
N GLY A 22 6.74 12.75 1.61
CA GLY A 22 6.10 13.64 0.65
C GLY A 22 4.86 13.09 -0.03
N ASN A 23 4.34 11.92 0.34
CA ASN A 23 2.95 11.49 0.12
C ASN A 23 2.70 10.15 0.84
N MET A 24 1.86 10.14 1.88
CA MET A 24 1.49 8.96 2.66
C MET A 24 0.52 8.06 1.88
N GLY A 25 0.89 7.64 0.67
CA GLY A 25 0.03 6.89 -0.24
C GLY A 25 -1.15 7.68 -0.82
N ASP A 26 -1.13 9.02 -0.72
CA ASP A 26 -2.21 9.91 -1.18
C ASP A 26 -3.58 9.50 -0.60
N LEU A 27 -3.67 9.57 0.74
CA LEU A 27 -4.92 9.34 1.46
C LEU A 27 -5.79 10.59 1.39
N ASP A 28 -6.69 10.63 0.41
CA ASP A 28 -7.65 11.73 0.23
C ASP A 28 -8.85 11.52 1.15
N LEU A 29 -9.13 12.51 2.02
CA LEU A 29 -10.22 12.44 2.99
C LEU A 29 -11.56 12.47 2.28
N VAL A 30 -12.46 11.60 2.71
CA VAL A 30 -13.83 11.55 2.20
C VAL A 30 -14.86 11.99 3.24
N ASP A 31 -15.97 12.52 2.76
CA ASP A 31 -17.12 12.88 3.58
C ASP A 31 -18.02 11.66 3.91
N GLN A 32 -19.14 11.92 4.58
CA GLN A 32 -20.10 10.88 4.98
C GLN A 32 -20.79 10.17 3.80
N MET A 33 -20.69 10.73 2.59
CA MET A 33 -21.23 10.15 1.36
C MET A 33 -20.16 9.45 0.52
N GLY A 34 -18.91 9.41 0.99
CA GLY A 34 -17.77 8.84 0.26
C GLY A 34 -17.22 9.76 -0.82
N ILE A 35 -17.53 11.05 -0.76
CA ILE A 35 -17.05 12.05 -1.72
C ILE A 35 -15.76 12.67 -1.18
N GLU A 36 -14.73 12.73 -2.02
CA GLU A 36 -13.46 13.36 -1.69
C GLU A 36 -13.66 14.85 -1.35
N THR A 37 -13.09 15.25 -0.22
CA THR A 37 -13.13 16.63 0.29
C THR A 37 -12.13 17.55 -0.42
N GLY A 38 -11.16 16.96 -1.15
CA GLY A 38 -10.00 17.67 -1.70
C GLY A 38 -8.88 17.91 -0.70
N GLU A 39 -9.02 17.43 0.54
CA GLU A 39 -7.98 17.47 1.57
C GLU A 39 -7.32 16.10 1.72
N LYS A 40 -6.02 16.09 2.00
CA LYS A 40 -5.27 14.87 2.31
C LYS A 40 -5.16 14.68 3.81
N TYR A 41 -5.23 13.43 4.26
CA TYR A 41 -4.95 13.11 5.64
C TYR A 41 -3.45 13.24 5.92
N THR A 42 -3.08 14.17 6.80
CA THR A 42 -1.69 14.44 7.20
C THR A 42 -1.44 14.18 8.69
N GLY A 43 -2.43 13.60 9.38
CA GLY A 43 -2.34 13.29 10.81
C GLY A 43 -1.60 11.98 11.08
N GLU A 44 -1.42 11.68 12.37
CA GLU A 44 -1.01 10.38 12.87
C GLU A 44 -2.09 9.90 13.85
N PRO A 45 -2.71 8.72 13.64
CA PRO A 45 -3.67 8.17 14.58
C PRO A 45 -2.97 7.81 15.89
N ASN A 46 -3.61 8.12 17.01
CA ASN A 46 -3.13 7.74 18.34
C ASN A 46 -3.24 6.22 18.56
N LEU A 47 -2.66 5.74 19.66
CA LEU A 47 -2.92 4.39 20.13
C LEU A 47 -4.41 4.24 20.46
N GLY A 48 -5.04 3.20 19.91
CA GLY A 48 -6.47 2.96 19.97
C GLY A 48 -7.25 3.56 18.79
N GLU A 49 -6.59 4.25 17.86
CA GLU A 49 -7.23 4.85 16.68
C GLU A 49 -6.76 4.19 15.38
N CYS A 50 -7.54 4.37 14.31
CA CYS A 50 -7.22 3.90 12.97
C CYS A 50 -7.72 4.84 11.87
N VAL A 51 -7.05 4.78 10.73
CA VAL A 51 -7.53 5.31 9.46
C VAL A 51 -8.03 4.15 8.61
N ILE A 52 -9.16 4.29 7.94
CA ILE A 52 -9.70 3.24 7.07
C ILE A 52 -9.92 3.75 5.65
N LEU A 53 -9.95 2.84 4.68
CA LEU A 53 -10.43 3.18 3.35
C LEU A 53 -11.97 3.18 3.30
N TRP A 54 -12.55 4.02 2.44
CA TRP A 54 -14.00 4.14 2.24
C TRP A 54 -14.68 2.77 2.05
N LYS A 55 -14.07 1.85 1.32
CA LYS A 55 -14.61 0.50 1.10
C LYS A 55 -14.79 -0.30 2.40
N ILE A 56 -13.95 -0.07 3.42
CA ILE A 56 -14.13 -0.66 4.76
C ILE A 56 -15.31 -0.03 5.47
N ALA A 57 -15.45 1.30 5.38
CA ALA A 57 -16.58 2.03 5.93
C ALA A 57 -17.91 1.51 5.36
N GLU A 58 -17.98 1.29 4.04
CA GLU A 58 -19.14 0.69 3.37
C GLU A 58 -19.36 -0.76 3.81
N LEU A 59 -18.31 -1.59 3.81
CA LEU A 59 -18.42 -3.02 4.10
C LEU A 59 -18.89 -3.29 5.53
N LEU A 60 -18.37 -2.55 6.50
CA LEU A 60 -18.70 -2.69 7.91
C LEU A 60 -19.86 -1.79 8.35
N ASN A 61 -20.29 -0.85 7.50
CA ASN A 61 -21.25 0.20 7.81
C ASN A 61 -20.82 0.99 9.08
N VAL A 62 -19.58 1.49 9.05
CA VAL A 62 -18.96 2.29 10.12
C VAL A 62 -18.67 3.71 9.65
N THR A 63 -18.66 4.64 10.58
CA THR A 63 -18.44 6.07 10.39
C THR A 63 -17.35 6.58 11.34
N LEU A 64 -17.00 7.87 11.23
CA LEU A 64 -16.03 8.48 12.14
C LEU A 64 -16.50 8.37 13.60
N GLY A 65 -15.62 7.93 14.49
CA GLY A 65 -15.89 7.68 15.92
C GLY A 65 -16.42 6.29 16.24
N ASP A 66 -16.75 5.47 15.24
CA ASP A 66 -17.15 4.08 15.49
C ASP A 66 -15.93 3.20 15.83
N LEU A 67 -16.17 2.15 16.61
CA LEU A 67 -15.16 1.15 16.97
C LEU A 67 -15.19 -0.03 16.00
N ILE A 68 -14.00 -0.45 15.56
CA ILE A 68 -13.77 -1.69 14.82
C ILE A 68 -13.06 -2.67 15.75
N HIS A 69 -13.66 -3.84 15.92
CA HIS A 69 -13.09 -4.95 16.68
C HIS A 69 -12.24 -5.83 15.76
N LEU A 70 -10.92 -5.77 15.91
CA LEU A 70 -9.96 -6.58 15.16
C LEU A 70 -9.62 -7.84 15.94
N ASN A 71 -9.69 -9.00 15.27
CA ASN A 71 -9.26 -10.27 15.83
C ASN A 71 -8.31 -10.97 14.85
N TYR A 72 -7.15 -11.39 15.37
CA TYR A 72 -6.20 -12.22 14.65
C TYR A 72 -5.63 -13.30 15.57
N GLN A 73 -5.99 -14.56 15.29
CA GLN A 73 -5.61 -15.73 16.11
C GLN A 73 -6.08 -15.59 17.57
N ASN A 74 -5.16 -15.30 18.49
CA ASN A 74 -5.43 -15.11 19.92
C ASN A 74 -5.23 -13.65 20.35
N HIS A 75 -5.12 -12.73 19.38
CA HIS A 75 -4.92 -11.31 19.61
C HIS A 75 -6.19 -10.54 19.23
N GLU A 76 -6.58 -9.63 20.11
CA GLU A 76 -7.75 -8.77 19.93
C GLU A 76 -7.32 -7.31 20.12
N LEU A 77 -7.90 -6.41 19.33
CA LEU A 77 -7.64 -4.98 19.37
C LEU A 77 -8.89 -4.21 18.95
N ASP A 78 -9.30 -3.27 19.78
CA ASP A 78 -10.37 -2.33 19.45
C ASP A 78 -9.75 -1.02 18.98
N VAL A 79 -10.22 -0.52 17.83
CA VAL A 79 -9.74 0.73 17.25
C VAL A 79 -10.88 1.66 16.84
N GLU A 80 -10.76 2.94 17.18
CA GLU A 80 -11.68 4.00 16.78
C GLU A 80 -11.33 4.55 15.39
N VAL A 81 -12.34 4.73 14.54
CA VAL A 81 -12.16 5.29 13.20
C VAL A 81 -12.02 6.82 13.29
N VAL A 82 -10.82 7.35 13.07
CA VAL A 82 -10.56 8.80 13.13
C VAL A 82 -10.48 9.46 11.75
N ALA A 83 -10.29 8.68 10.70
CA ALA A 83 -10.32 9.17 9.32
C ALA A 83 -10.78 8.07 8.36
N ILE A 84 -11.51 8.49 7.32
CA ILE A 84 -11.92 7.64 6.21
C ILE A 84 -11.38 8.27 4.94
N CYS A 85 -10.69 7.48 4.11
CA CYS A 85 -9.98 7.98 2.95
C CYS A 85 -10.25 7.17 1.68
N HIS A 86 -10.04 7.79 0.52
CA HIS A 86 -9.65 7.08 -0.69
C HIS A 86 -8.13 7.00 -0.79
N GLN A 87 -7.65 6.00 -1.52
CA GLN A 87 -6.23 5.81 -1.75
C GLN A 87 -6.00 5.65 -3.26
N ASP A 88 -5.35 6.65 -3.86
CA ASP A 88 -5.03 6.65 -5.28
C ASP A 88 -3.80 5.81 -5.60
N LEU A 89 -2.77 5.88 -4.75
CA LEU A 89 -1.54 5.10 -4.88
C LEU A 89 -1.61 3.84 -4.02
N LYS A 90 -2.08 2.76 -4.64
CA LYS A 90 -2.07 1.42 -4.02
C LYS A 90 -0.65 0.88 -3.98
N PHE A 91 -0.26 0.29 -2.85
CA PHE A 91 1.00 -0.41 -2.70
C PHE A 91 0.96 -1.78 -3.42
N THR A 92 -0.22 -2.40 -3.55
CA THR A 92 -0.46 -3.61 -4.35
C THR A 92 -1.85 -3.64 -5.01
N GLU A 93 -2.03 -4.42 -6.08
CA GLU A 93 -3.33 -4.57 -6.80
C GLU A 93 -4.48 -5.11 -5.90
N LEU A 94 -4.14 -5.70 -4.75
CA LEU A 94 -5.09 -6.33 -3.84
C LEU A 94 -5.65 -5.37 -2.77
N GLU A 95 -5.05 -4.19 -2.60
CA GLU A 95 -5.42 -3.21 -1.57
C GLU A 95 -6.65 -2.40 -1.99
N ASN A 96 -7.83 -2.98 -1.77
CA ASN A 96 -9.08 -2.25 -1.98
C ASN A 96 -9.81 -1.98 -0.66
N ALA A 97 -9.42 -2.63 0.43
CA ALA A 97 -10.09 -2.56 1.72
C ALA A 97 -9.06 -2.73 2.84
N LEU A 98 -8.63 -1.60 3.42
CA LEU A 98 -7.51 -1.54 4.35
C LEU A 98 -7.88 -0.79 5.63
N VAL A 99 -7.49 -1.36 6.77
CA VAL A 99 -7.41 -0.68 8.06
C VAL A 99 -5.96 -0.33 8.31
N ILE A 100 -5.68 0.94 8.54
CA ILE A 100 -4.35 1.50 8.71
C ILE A 100 -4.18 1.93 10.17
N LEU A 101 -3.21 1.31 10.83
CA LEU A 101 -2.84 1.55 12.22
C LEU A 101 -1.48 2.24 12.27
N ASN A 102 -1.19 2.87 13.40
CA ASN A 102 0.18 3.23 13.75
C ASN A 102 1.07 1.96 13.74
N LEU A 103 2.28 2.04 13.16
CA LEU A 103 3.22 0.92 13.09
C LEU A 103 3.47 0.28 14.46
N GLN A 104 3.63 1.07 15.52
CA GLN A 104 3.86 0.54 16.87
C GLN A 104 2.68 -0.31 17.35
N GLN A 105 1.45 0.15 17.09
CA GLN A 105 0.24 -0.57 17.45
C GLN A 105 0.11 -1.88 16.67
N ALA A 106 0.35 -1.84 15.36
CA ALA A 106 0.31 -3.03 14.52
C ALA A 106 1.36 -4.07 14.94
N GLN A 107 2.57 -3.63 15.26
CA GLN A 107 3.62 -4.50 15.76
C GLN A 107 3.24 -5.15 17.09
N SER A 108 2.66 -4.38 18.01
CA SER A 108 2.21 -4.88 19.31
C SER A 108 1.05 -5.88 19.16
N PHE A 109 0.08 -5.57 18.28
CA PHE A 109 -1.06 -6.43 17.97
C PHE A 109 -0.62 -7.78 17.37
N LEU A 110 0.43 -7.78 16.55
CA LEU A 110 0.96 -8.99 15.92
C LEU A 110 2.10 -9.66 16.72
N ASN A 111 2.50 -9.10 17.86
CA ASN A 111 3.65 -9.55 18.67
C ASN A 111 4.95 -9.63 17.83
N LYS A 112 5.25 -8.52 17.15
CA LYS A 112 6.38 -8.33 16.20
C LYS A 112 7.08 -6.98 16.43
N GLU A 113 7.31 -6.62 17.69
CA GLU A 113 7.95 -5.35 18.06
C GLU A 113 9.27 -5.15 17.34
N GLY A 114 9.46 -3.95 16.77
CA GLY A 114 10.67 -3.56 16.05
C GLY A 114 10.86 -4.25 14.69
N LYS A 115 9.90 -5.07 14.24
CA LYS A 115 9.98 -5.74 12.94
C LYS A 115 9.13 -5.03 11.89
N ILE A 116 9.70 -4.89 10.71
CA ILE A 116 9.00 -4.46 9.51
C ILE A 116 8.98 -5.62 8.52
N ASN A 117 7.90 -5.75 7.76
CA ASN A 117 7.72 -6.81 6.77
C ASN A 117 7.86 -6.31 5.33
N LEU A 118 7.73 -5.00 5.11
CA LEU A 118 7.79 -4.39 3.80
C LEU A 118 8.37 -2.99 3.90
N VAL A 119 9.23 -2.62 2.95
CA VAL A 119 9.64 -1.24 2.68
C VAL A 119 9.31 -0.98 1.23
N MET A 120 8.53 0.08 0.98
CA MET A 120 8.20 0.50 -0.38
C MET A 120 8.92 1.80 -0.70
N GLY A 121 9.37 1.93 -1.94
CA GLY A 121 9.99 3.14 -2.43
C GLY A 121 9.50 3.46 -3.84
N THR A 122 9.28 4.74 -4.11
CA THR A 122 8.97 5.25 -5.43
C THR A 122 10.19 5.94 -6.02
N ILE A 123 10.21 6.09 -7.34
CA ILE A 123 11.29 6.81 -8.02
C ILE A 123 10.81 8.24 -8.28
N GLU A 124 11.49 9.24 -7.72
CA GLU A 124 11.12 10.66 -7.81
C GLU A 124 11.05 11.20 -9.25
N ASN A 125 11.79 10.60 -10.19
CA ASN A 125 11.76 11.00 -11.61
C ASN A 125 11.66 9.76 -12.52
N PRO A 126 10.47 9.16 -12.65
CA PRO A 126 10.30 7.95 -13.44
C PRO A 126 10.60 8.20 -14.92
N GLN A 127 10.31 9.39 -15.45
CA GLN A 127 10.54 9.76 -16.85
C GLN A 127 12.03 9.70 -17.24
N SER A 128 12.94 9.95 -16.30
CA SER A 128 14.38 9.81 -16.53
C SER A 128 14.83 8.36 -16.72
N ILE A 129 14.02 7.40 -16.28
CA ILE A 129 14.32 5.96 -16.31
C ILE A 129 13.54 5.26 -17.43
N TYR A 130 12.28 5.65 -17.63
CA TYR A 130 11.39 5.06 -18.61
C TYR A 130 11.60 5.66 -20.00
N VAL A 131 12.19 4.85 -20.88
CA VAL A 131 12.33 5.16 -22.30
C VAL A 131 11.45 4.18 -23.07
N VAL A 132 10.24 4.62 -23.44
CA VAL A 132 9.24 3.76 -24.12
C VAL A 132 9.78 3.20 -25.44
N SER A 133 10.60 3.97 -26.15
CA SER A 133 11.25 3.55 -27.40
C SER A 133 12.39 2.55 -27.21
N ASP A 134 12.89 2.37 -25.99
CA ASP A 134 14.00 1.47 -25.67
C ASP A 134 13.74 0.76 -24.32
N ILE A 135 12.93 -0.29 -24.41
CA ILE A 135 12.53 -1.08 -23.24
C ILE A 135 13.73 -1.82 -22.65
N ASP A 136 14.72 -2.23 -23.45
CA ASP A 136 15.92 -2.91 -22.94
C ASP A 136 16.79 -1.96 -22.11
N LEU A 137 16.93 -0.70 -22.53
CA LEU A 137 17.58 0.34 -21.75
C LEU A 137 16.82 0.59 -20.45
N THR A 138 15.49 0.68 -20.51
CA THR A 138 14.62 0.84 -19.32
C THR A 138 14.84 -0.31 -18.33
N LYS A 139 14.80 -1.56 -18.79
CA LYS A 139 15.07 -2.76 -17.97
C LYS A 139 16.44 -2.73 -17.33
N ARG A 140 17.49 -2.36 -18.08
CA ARG A 140 18.86 -2.24 -17.55
C ARG A 140 18.96 -1.17 -16.47
N ARG A 141 18.32 -0.02 -16.65
CA ARG A 141 18.31 1.08 -15.65
C ARG A 141 17.60 0.67 -14.36
N ILE A 142 16.41 0.10 -14.48
CA ILE A 142 15.65 -0.37 -13.31
C ILE A 142 16.41 -1.48 -12.57
N ARG A 143 17.01 -2.44 -13.30
CA ARG A 143 17.83 -3.49 -12.68
C ARG A 143 19.03 -2.92 -11.93
N LYS A 144 19.73 -1.92 -12.49
CA LYS A 144 20.84 -1.27 -11.79
C LYS A 144 20.41 -0.63 -10.47
N ILE A 145 19.23 -0.02 -10.43
CA ILE A 145 18.66 0.55 -9.20
C ILE A 145 18.36 -0.57 -8.20
N GLY A 146 17.63 -1.61 -8.60
CA GLY A 146 17.31 -2.75 -7.72
C GLY A 146 18.56 -3.41 -7.15
N THR A 147 19.59 -3.65 -7.97
CA THR A 147 20.88 -4.17 -7.50
C THR A 147 21.57 -3.22 -6.53
N ALA A 148 21.58 -1.91 -6.80
CA ALA A 148 22.20 -0.93 -5.91
C ALA A 148 21.48 -0.83 -4.55
N VAL A 149 20.16 -0.99 -4.52
CA VAL A 149 19.39 -1.07 -3.27
C VAL A 149 19.69 -2.38 -2.55
N GLN A 150 19.63 -3.52 -3.25
CA GLN A 150 19.88 -4.84 -2.65
C GLN A 150 21.29 -4.95 -2.04
N LEU A 151 22.31 -4.35 -2.66
CA LEU A 151 23.68 -4.35 -2.14
C LEU A 151 23.86 -3.50 -0.86
N ARG A 152 22.93 -2.58 -0.58
CA ARG A 152 22.95 -1.75 0.64
C ARG A 152 22.14 -2.37 1.78
N LEU A 153 21.27 -3.32 1.47
CA LEU A 153 20.48 -4.07 2.46
C LEU A 153 21.21 -5.35 2.85
N ASP A 154 20.93 -5.87 4.05
CA ASP A 154 21.40 -7.21 4.43
C ASP A 154 20.72 -8.25 3.53
N LEU A 155 21.52 -8.91 2.70
CA LEU A 155 21.08 -9.94 1.75
C LEU A 155 20.39 -11.14 2.42
N ASN A 156 20.63 -11.36 3.71
CA ASN A 156 20.06 -12.47 4.47
C ASN A 156 18.74 -12.11 5.15
N GLU A 157 18.42 -10.81 5.24
CA GLU A 157 17.24 -10.31 5.95
C GLU A 157 16.20 -9.71 5.01
N TYR A 158 16.62 -9.04 3.93
CA TYR A 158 15.75 -8.32 3.02
C TYR A 158 15.92 -8.76 1.57
N THR A 159 14.79 -8.95 0.88
CA THR A 159 14.75 -9.16 -0.57
C THR A 159 14.13 -7.96 -1.24
N VAL A 160 14.80 -7.43 -2.25
CA VAL A 160 14.27 -6.36 -3.11
C VAL A 160 13.51 -6.99 -4.27
N SER A 161 12.20 -6.78 -4.33
CA SER A 161 11.41 -6.99 -5.54
C SER A 161 11.29 -5.68 -6.32
N MET A 162 11.30 -5.80 -7.65
CA MET A 162 11.11 -4.69 -8.57
C MET A 162 9.88 -4.98 -9.42
N THR A 163 8.68 -4.89 -8.81
CA THR A 163 7.40 -5.24 -9.43
C THR A 163 7.23 -4.64 -10.83
N LYS A 164 7.67 -3.39 -11.02
CA LYS A 164 7.58 -2.75 -12.34
C LYS A 164 8.52 -3.33 -13.40
N LEU A 165 9.69 -3.84 -13.01
CA LEU A 165 10.56 -4.61 -13.93
C LEU A 165 9.89 -5.92 -14.34
N GLU A 166 9.22 -6.57 -13.40
CA GLU A 166 8.46 -7.80 -13.64
C GLU A 166 7.32 -7.53 -14.62
N GLU A 167 6.54 -6.47 -14.42
CA GLU A 167 5.50 -6.01 -15.35
C GLU A 167 6.04 -5.73 -16.75
N ILE A 168 7.10 -4.93 -16.91
CA ILE A 168 7.69 -4.62 -18.22
C ILE A 168 8.19 -5.90 -18.90
N THR A 169 8.68 -6.86 -18.11
CA THR A 169 9.13 -8.15 -18.63
C THR A 169 7.97 -9.02 -19.07
N ALA A 170 6.88 -9.06 -18.31
CA ALA A 170 5.65 -9.76 -18.64
C ALA A 170 4.91 -9.14 -19.83
N GLN A 171 4.87 -7.81 -19.94
CA GLN A 171 4.29 -7.08 -21.07
C GLN A 171 5.04 -7.36 -22.38
N GLN A 172 6.38 -7.49 -22.33
CA GLN A 172 7.12 -8.00 -23.49
C GLN A 172 6.70 -9.43 -23.86
N PHE A 173 6.48 -10.32 -22.88
CA PHE A 173 5.98 -11.66 -23.15
C PHE A 173 4.59 -11.67 -23.80
N MET A 174 3.67 -10.80 -23.38
CA MET A 174 2.36 -10.64 -24.02
C MET A 174 2.44 -10.04 -25.43
N LEU A 175 3.34 -9.06 -25.65
CA LEU A 175 3.58 -8.49 -26.98
C LEU A 175 4.25 -9.50 -27.94
N PHE A 176 5.05 -10.44 -27.42
CA PHE A 176 5.62 -11.54 -28.21
C PHE A 176 4.59 -12.64 -28.56
N LEU A 177 3.46 -12.73 -27.85
CA LEU A 177 2.42 -13.75 -28.08
C LEU A 177 1.34 -13.35 -29.10
N PHE A 178 1.44 -12.17 -29.72
CA PHE A 178 0.47 -11.67 -30.73
C PHE A 178 1.04 -11.43 -32.14
N ILE A 179 1.99 -12.26 -32.58
CA ILE A 179 2.29 -12.40 -34.02
C ILE A 179 2.13 -13.88 -34.42
N PHE A 180 0.89 -14.30 -34.64
CA PHE A 180 0.56 -15.35 -35.60
C PHE A 180 -0.17 -14.69 -36.77
N ASN A 181 0.52 -14.52 -37.89
CA ASN A 181 -0.13 -14.30 -39.18
C ASN A 181 -0.76 -15.61 -39.61
N LEU A 182 -2.07 -15.76 -39.40
CA LEU A 182 -2.86 -16.70 -40.18
C LEU A 182 -3.19 -16.00 -41.51
N ARG A 183 -2.43 -16.30 -42.56
CA ARG A 183 -2.92 -16.16 -43.93
C ARG A 183 -3.72 -17.43 -44.24
N ILE A 184 -4.93 -17.25 -44.76
CA ILE A 184 -5.77 -18.31 -45.34
C ILE A 184 -4.98 -19.05 -46.42
#